data_AF-A0A356GNT3-F1
#
_entry.id   AF-A0A356GNT3-F1
#
_cell.length_a   1.000
_cell.length_b   1.000
_cell.length_c   1.000
_cell.angle_alpha   90.00
_cell.angle_beta   90.00
_cell.angle_gamma   90.00
#
_symmetry.space_group_name_H-M   'P 1'
#
loop_
_entity.id
_entity.type
_entity.pdbx_description
1 polymer ?
#
loop_
_entity_poly.entity_id
_entity_poly.type
_entity_poly.pdbx_seq_one_letter_code
_entity_poly.pdbx_strand_id
1 'polypeptide(L)' 'MDLSDTLRIVIVGHVDHGKSTLIGRLFYDTGSLPEERYREIERTCREQGREFEFAYLMDALEEEREHNIT' A
#
# COMPACT_ATOMS: atom_id res chain seq x y z
N MET A 1 -13.27 -21.13 -9.89
CA MET A 1 -12.40 -20.95 -8.73
C MET A 1 -13.14 -21.50 -7.54
N ASP A 2 -12.65 -22.60 -6.99
CA ASP A 2 -13.13 -23.12 -5.71
C ASP A 2 -12.71 -22.12 -4.62
N LEU A 3 -13.56 -21.92 -3.61
CA LEU A 3 -13.26 -21.05 -2.46
C LEU A 3 -12.05 -21.57 -1.65
N SER A 4 -11.60 -22.81 -1.92
CA SER A 4 -10.43 -23.45 -1.31
C SER A 4 -9.06 -22.92 -1.78
N ASP A 5 -8.99 -22.18 -2.90
CA ASP A 5 -7.72 -21.66 -3.45
C ASP A 5 -7.30 -20.28 -2.90
N THR A 6 -8.13 -19.62 -2.10
CA THR A 6 -7.83 -18.27 -1.58
C THR A 6 -7.13 -18.31 -0.23
N LEU A 7 -5.85 -17.93 -0.20
CA LEU A 7 -5.09 -17.76 1.03
C LEU A 7 -5.47 -16.45 1.74
N ARG A 8 -5.99 -16.55 2.96
CA ARG A 8 -6.27 -15.41 3.83
C ARG A 8 -5.08 -15.15 4.75
N ILE A 9 -4.51 -13.95 4.68
CA ILE A 9 -3.34 -13.53 5.45
C ILE A 9 -3.74 -12.38 6.38
N VAL A 10 -3.25 -12.42 7.61
CA VAL A 10 -3.33 -11.31 8.57
C VAL A 10 -1.92 -11.05 9.09
N ILE A 11 -1.48 -9.79 9.06
CA ILE A 11 -0.18 -9.35 9.59
C ILE A 11 -0.44 -8.58 10.89
N VAL A 12 0.16 -9.01 11.99
CA VAL A 12 0.00 -8.42 13.33
C VAL A 12 1.36 -8.04 13.94
N GLY A 13 1.36 -7.03 14.81
CA GLY A 13 2.56 -6.51 15.47
C GLY A 13 2.36 -5.10 16.02
N HIS A 14 3.31 -4.63 16.85
CA HIS A 14 3.29 -3.28 17.44
C HIS A 14 3.24 -2.18 16.37
N VAL A 15 2.76 -0.98 16.71
CA VAL A 15 2.52 0.11 15.77
C VAL A 15 3.75 0.41 14.89
N ASP A 16 4.94 0.43 15.49
CA ASP A 16 6.21 0.78 14.82
C ASP A 16 6.93 -0.39 14.12
N HIS A 17 6.31 -1.58 14.03
CA HIS A 17 6.94 -2.75 13.39
C HIS A 17 6.87 -2.73 11.84
N GLY A 18 6.53 -1.61 11.21
CA GLY A 18 6.58 -1.48 9.75
C GLY A 18 5.61 -2.39 8.99
N LYS A 19 4.48 -2.76 9.60
CA LYS A 19 3.47 -3.67 9.00
C LYS A 19 2.93 -3.12 7.68
N SER A 20 2.56 -1.83 7.64
CA SER A 20 2.07 -1.16 6.43
C SER A 20 3.14 -1.07 5.36
N THR A 21 4.40 -0.84 5.75
CA THR A 21 5.56 -0.86 4.83
C THR A 21 5.73 -2.22 4.17
N LEU A 22 5.60 -3.32 4.94
CA LEU A 22 5.68 -4.68 4.40
C LEU A 22 4.53 -4.97 3.42
N ILE A 23 3.30 -4.60 3.78
CA ILE A 23 2.13 -4.81 2.91
C ILE A 23 2.27 -4.01 1.61
N GLY A 24 2.62 -2.72 1.70
CA GLY A 24 2.83 -1.88 0.52
C GLY A 24 3.93 -2.41 -0.39
N ARG A 25 5.01 -2.94 0.19
CA ARG A 25 6.08 -3.58 -0.57
C ARG A 25 5.61 -4.85 -1.27
N LEU A 26 4.84 -5.70 -0.59
CA LEU A 26 4.27 -6.91 -1.19
C LEU A 26 3.42 -6.56 -2.40
N PHE A 27 2.50 -5.60 -2.27
CA PHE A 27 1.65 -5.23 -3.40
C PHE A 27 2.40 -4.61 -4.57
N TYR A 28 3.48 -3.86 -4.29
CA TYR A 28 4.38 -3.35 -5.33
C TYR A 28 5.10 -4.50 -6.05
N ASP A 29 5.73 -5.40 -5.31
CA ASP A 29 6.51 -6.51 -5.88
C ASP A 29 5.63 -7.50 -6.64
N THR A 30 4.35 -7.67 -6.24
CA THR A 30 3.39 -8.54 -6.95
C THR A 30 2.67 -7.86 -8.11
N GLY A 31 2.93 -6.58 -8.38
CA GLY A 31 2.22 -5.80 -9.40
C GLY A 31 0.72 -5.65 -9.12
N SER A 32 0.33 -5.74 -7.84
CA SER A 32 -1.07 -5.64 -7.42
C SER A 32 -1.53 -4.19 -7.19
N LEU A 33 -0.62 -3.22 -7.35
CA LEU A 33 -0.94 -1.80 -7.32
C LEU A 33 -1.02 -1.24 -8.75
N PRO A 34 -1.94 -0.29 -9.00
CA PRO A 34 -1.86 0.52 -10.21
C PRO A 34 -0.54 1.28 -10.28
N GLU A 35 0.19 1.17 -11.38
CA GLU A 35 1.48 1.88 -11.58
C GLU A 35 1.34 3.40 -11.40
N GLU A 36 0.21 3.95 -11.81
CA GLU A 36 -0.06 5.39 -11.68
C GLU A 36 -0.03 5.86 -10.23
N ARG A 37 -0.53 5.04 -9.29
CA ARG A 37 -0.55 5.37 -7.86
C ARG A 37 0.86 5.42 -7.28
N TYR A 38 1.71 4.47 -7.66
CA TYR A 38 3.11 4.49 -7.28
C TYR A 38 3.81 5.76 -7.77
N ARG A 39 3.62 6.13 -9.05
CA ARG A 39 4.24 7.32 -9.63
C ARG A 39 3.72 8.62 -9.01
N GLU A 40 2.43 8.68 -8.68
CA GLU A 40 1.82 9.83 -8.02
C GLU A 40 2.44 10.07 -6.64
N ILE A 41 2.58 9.01 -5.83
CA ILE A 41 3.18 9.11 -4.50
C ILE A 41 4.67 9.42 -4.60
N GLU A 42 5.41 8.77 -5.51
CA GLU A 42 6.83 9.06 -5.74
C GLU A 42 7.03 10.53 -6.14
N ARG A 43 6.19 11.06 -7.04
CA ARG A 43 6.19 12.46 -7.43
C ARG A 43 5.88 13.37 -6.25
N THR A 44 4.87 13.05 -5.45
CA THR A 44 4.48 13.83 -4.27
C THR A 44 5.59 13.88 -3.24
N CYS A 45 6.25 12.75 -2.96
CA CYS A 45 7.43 12.69 -2.09
C CYS A 45 8.55 13.61 -2.61
N ARG A 46 8.84 13.55 -3.92
CA ARG A 46 9.84 14.39 -4.56
C ARG A 46 9.51 15.89 -4.48
N GLU A 47 8.26 16.26 -4.70
CA GLU A 47 7.80 17.66 -4.62
C GLU A 47 7.85 18.20 -3.18
N GLN A 48 7.62 17.33 -2.19
CA GLN A 48 7.68 17.67 -0.77
C GLN A 48 9.09 17.54 -0.17
N GLY A 49 10.09 17.08 -0.94
CA GLY A 49 11.44 16.82 -0.45
C GLY A 49 11.52 15.69 0.59
N ARG A 50 10.59 14.72 0.53
CA ARG A 50 10.54 13.54 1.40
C ARG A 50 11.04 12.30 0.66
N GLU A 51 11.60 11.36 1.40
CA GLU A 51 11.89 10.03 0.86
C GLU A 51 10.59 9.25 0.66
N PHE A 52 10.56 8.39 -0.36
CA PHE A 52 9.42 7.52 -0.61
C PHE A 52 9.39 6.39 0.42
N GLU A 53 8.21 6.14 1.00
CA GLU A 53 7.97 4.99 1.86
C GLU A 53 6.78 4.17 1.35
N PHE A 54 6.91 2.84 1.37
CA PHE A 54 5.82 1.94 0.96
C PHE A 54 4.57 2.06 1.86
N ALA A 55 4.71 2.61 3.07
CA ALA A 55 3.57 2.89 3.93
C ALA A 55 2.63 3.94 3.31
N TYR A 56 3.15 4.90 2.55
CA TYR A 56 2.33 5.93 1.90
C TYR A 56 1.36 5.36 0.87
N LEU A 57 1.71 4.24 0.23
CA LEU A 57 0.79 3.52 -0.66
C LEU A 57 -0.42 2.98 0.11
N MET A 58 -0.21 2.54 1.35
CA MET A 58 -1.31 2.03 2.19
C MET A 58 -2.19 3.18 2.69
N ASP A 59 -1.58 4.28 3.14
CA ASP A 59 -2.31 5.47 3.59
C ASP A 59 -3.20 6.02 2.48
N ALA A 60 -2.67 6.09 1.25
CA ALA A 60 -3.40 6.56 0.07
C ALA A 60 -4.59 5.66 -0.32
N LEU A 61 -4.50 4.34 -0.09
CA LEU A 61 -5.61 3.41 -0.30
C LEU A 61 -6.67 3.51 0.80
N GLU A 62 -6.26 3.77 2.04
CA GLU A 62 -7.18 3.99 3.16
C GLU A 62 -7.96 5.28 2.97
N GLU A 63 -7.30 6.37 2.56
CA GLU A 63 -7.92 7.66 2.28
C GLU A 63 -8.99 7.57 1.17
N GLU A 64 -8.72 6.87 0.06
CA GLU A 64 -9.71 6.65 -1.00
C GLU A 64 -10.98 5.96 -0.48
N ARG A 65 -10.80 4.95 0.36
CA ARG A 65 -11.88 4.17 0.96
C ARG A 65 -12.71 5.03 1.92
N GLU A 66 -12.07 5.89 2.70
CA GLU A 66 -12.78 6.85 3.58
C GLU A 66 -13.60 7.86 2.78
N HIS A 67 -13.11 8.29 1.63
CA HIS A 67 -13.78 9.24 0.74
C HIS A 67 -14.78 8.59 -0.23
N ASN A 68 -14.99 7.27 -0.16
CA ASN A 68 -15.87 6.49 -1.06
C ASN A 68 -15.56 6.72 -2.56
N ILE A 69 -14.28 6.92 -2.89
CA ILE A 69 -13.84 7.12 -4.27
C ILE A 69 -13.77 5.77 -5.00
N THR A 70 -13.34 4.72 -4.28
CA THR A 70 -13.16 3.33 -4.73
C THR A 70 -13.72 2.38 -3.67
#